data_AF-A0A9P0ZEI7-F1
#
_entry.id   AF-A0A9P0ZEI7-F1
#
_cell.length_a   1.000
_cell.length_b   1.000
_cell.length_c   1.000
_cell.angle_alpha   90.00
_cell.angle_beta   90.00
_cell.angle_gamma   90.00
#
_symmetry.space_group_name_H-M   'P 1'
#
loop_
_entity.id
_entity.type
_entity.pdbx_description
1 polymer ?
#
loop_
_entity_poly.entity_id
_entity_poly.type
_entity_poly.pdbx_seq_one_letter_code
_entity_poly.pdbx_strand_id
1 'polypeptide(L)'
;MAAAAARLHLLYPSPINKSPILISGLRRSLRLFSPVNAKIRSAHLHTFSCTTPQCSSSSDAVPEALVTSESSSSIVGDLLDYLNESWTQFHATAEAKRQLIAAGFHLLNENEEWDLKPGERYFFTRNMSSLVAFAIGKKYSVGDGFHIIAAHTDSPCMKLKPVSASYKSGYLMVNVQTYGGGLWHTWFDRDLTVAGRVILRADDGSFLHRLVKVKRPLLRIFFWVPPFLFADFLLYGYLAM
;
A
#
# COMPACT_ATOMS: atom_id res chain seq x y z
N MET A 1 -0.10 -6.98 7.90
CA MET A 1 0.48 -8.08 8.71
C MET A 1 -0.51 -9.22 8.80
N ALA A 2 -0.42 -10.14 7.86
CA ALA A 2 -0.95 -11.50 7.94
C ALA A 2 -0.02 -12.37 7.08
N ALA A 3 1.06 -12.86 7.70
CA ALA A 3 1.93 -13.84 7.09
C ALA A 3 1.17 -15.17 7.07
N ALA A 4 0.68 -15.57 5.90
CA ALA A 4 0.12 -16.89 5.70
C ALA A 4 1.27 -17.89 5.60
N ALA A 5 1.59 -18.55 6.71
CA ALA A 5 2.47 -19.71 6.75
C ALA A 5 1.78 -20.87 6.01
N ALA A 6 2.20 -21.13 4.77
CA ALA A 6 1.78 -22.31 4.02
C ALA A 6 2.48 -23.55 4.61
N ARG A 7 1.73 -24.31 5.41
CA ARG A 7 2.16 -25.61 5.96
C ARG A 7 1.95 -26.68 4.90
N LEU A 8 3.03 -27.04 4.20
CA LEU A 8 3.07 -28.13 3.22
C LEU A 8 2.98 -29.48 3.96
N HIS A 9 1.82 -30.15 3.89
CA HIS A 9 1.68 -31.55 4.31
C HIS A 9 2.00 -32.44 3.11
N LEU A 10 3.24 -32.93 3.04
CA LEU A 10 3.61 -34.07 2.20
C LEU A 10 3.19 -35.36 2.91
N LEU A 11 2.23 -36.07 2.33
CA LEU A 11 1.87 -37.43 2.69
C LEU A 11 2.79 -38.39 1.95
N TYR A 12 3.61 -39.16 2.67
CA TYR A 12 4.11 -40.45 2.18
C TYR A 12 4.15 -41.47 3.33
N PRO A 13 3.86 -42.76 3.05
CA PRO A 13 3.57 -43.76 4.07
C PRO A 13 4.84 -44.41 4.65
N SER A 14 4.79 -44.80 5.92
CA SER A 14 5.81 -45.62 6.59
C SER A 14 5.79 -47.06 6.06
N PRO A 15 6.92 -47.78 6.11
CA PRO A 15 7.01 -48.80 7.18
C PRO A 15 8.43 -49.11 7.76
N ILE A 16 8.40 -49.55 9.02
CA ILE A 16 9.21 -50.62 9.67
C ILE A 16 10.69 -50.34 10.09
N ASN A 17 10.83 -50.19 11.42
CA ASN A 17 11.73 -50.88 12.36
C ASN A 17 13.25 -50.99 12.09
N LYS A 18 14.07 -50.35 12.94
CA LYS A 18 15.25 -50.91 13.64
C LYS A 18 15.77 -49.94 14.73
N SER A 19 16.34 -50.53 15.78
CA SER A 19 16.74 -50.01 17.10
C SER A 19 17.84 -48.92 17.13
N PRO A 20 17.98 -48.14 18.23
CA PRO A 20 19.00 -47.10 18.35
C PRO A 20 20.32 -47.63 18.93
N ILE A 21 21.43 -47.24 18.30
CA ILE A 21 22.78 -47.32 18.87
C ILE A 21 23.23 -45.89 19.21
N LEU A 22 23.71 -45.77 20.45
CA LEU A 22 24.37 -44.64 21.09
C LEU A 22 25.59 -44.15 20.28
N ILE A 23 25.88 -42.84 20.23
CA ILE A 23 27.23 -42.28 20.42
C ILE A 23 27.14 -40.77 20.69
N SER A 24 27.87 -40.41 21.73
CA SER A 24 28.10 -39.11 22.34
C SER A 24 29.01 -38.17 21.54
N GLY A 25 28.75 -36.87 21.68
CA GLY A 25 29.78 -35.86 21.96
C GLY A 25 30.58 -35.27 20.79
N LEU A 26 30.50 -33.94 20.64
CA LEU A 26 31.71 -33.12 20.49
C LEU A 26 31.43 -31.66 20.88
N ARG A 27 32.19 -31.17 21.86
CA ARG A 27 32.30 -29.76 22.27
C ARG A 27 33.15 -28.98 21.25
N ARG A 28 32.76 -27.75 20.91
CA ARG A 28 33.66 -26.64 20.48
C ARG A 28 33.04 -25.34 20.99
N SER A 29 33.57 -24.79 22.08
CA SER A 29 34.63 -23.77 22.14
C SER A 29 34.13 -22.39 21.69
N LEU A 30 33.78 -21.59 22.71
CA LEU A 30 33.51 -20.16 22.67
C LEU A 30 34.80 -19.40 22.32
N ARG A 31 34.73 -18.43 21.41
CA ARG A 31 35.70 -17.33 21.34
C ARG A 31 34.95 -16.01 21.43
N LEU A 32 35.30 -15.26 22.49
CA LEU A 32 34.95 -13.87 22.71
C LEU A 32 35.51 -12.99 21.59
N PHE A 33 34.71 -12.02 21.14
CA PHE A 33 35.20 -10.83 20.45
C PHE A 33 34.94 -9.60 21.31
N SER A 34 36.01 -8.82 21.48
CA SER A 34 36.12 -7.57 22.24
C SER A 34 35.35 -6.41 21.56
N PRO A 35 34.85 -5.41 22.30
CA PRO A 35 34.08 -4.32 21.72
C PRO A 35 34.97 -3.27 21.03
N VAL A 36 34.54 -2.82 19.85
CA VAL A 36 35.11 -1.69 19.13
C VAL A 36 34.49 -0.40 19.65
N ASN A 37 35.37 0.55 19.98
CA ASN A 37 35.09 1.86 20.54
C ASN A 37 34.60 2.83 19.44
N ALA A 38 33.35 3.28 19.50
CA ALA A 38 32.78 4.25 18.57
C ALA A 38 32.72 5.64 19.22
N LYS A 39 33.57 6.55 18.73
CA LYS A 39 33.66 7.95 19.14
C LYS A 39 32.47 8.76 18.59
N ILE A 40 31.75 9.40 19.50
CA ILE A 40 30.67 10.37 19.28
C ILE A 40 31.21 11.57 18.47
N ARG A 41 30.51 11.98 17.42
CA ARG A 41 30.66 13.30 16.79
C ARG A 41 29.34 14.08 16.88
N SER A 42 29.49 15.29 17.38
CA SER A 42 28.47 16.27 17.74
C SER A 42 27.64 16.73 16.54
N ALA A 43 26.34 16.91 16.78
CA ALA A 43 25.37 17.49 15.85
C ALA A 43 25.65 18.98 15.61
N HIS A 44 25.52 19.41 14.35
CA HIS A 44 25.46 20.82 13.97
C HIS A 44 23.98 21.17 13.79
N LEU A 45 23.40 21.86 14.77
CA LEU A 45 22.06 22.44 14.71
C LEU A 45 22.11 23.65 13.76
N HIS A 46 21.36 23.61 12.67
CA HIS A 46 21.05 24.80 11.87
C HIS A 46 19.75 25.41 12.40
N THR A 47 19.88 26.58 13.01
CA THR A 47 18.78 27.44 13.45
C THR A 47 18.11 28.03 12.22
N PHE A 48 16.86 27.66 11.96
CA PHE A 48 16.03 28.30 10.93
C PHE A 48 15.25 29.46 11.56
N SER A 49 15.56 30.69 11.13
CA SER A 49 14.78 31.89 11.44
C SER A 49 13.67 32.04 10.39
N CYS A 50 12.41 32.01 10.84
CA CYS A 50 11.24 32.22 9.99
C CYS A 50 10.90 33.72 10.01
N THR A 51 11.12 34.42 8.89
CA THR A 51 10.60 35.78 8.69
C THR A 51 9.40 35.71 7.74
N THR A 52 8.29 36.27 8.17
CA THR A 52 7.01 36.40 7.44
C THR A 52 7.18 37.20 6.13
N PRO A 53 6.58 36.77 5.01
CA PRO A 53 6.53 37.61 3.82
C PRO A 53 5.28 38.51 3.86
N GLN A 54 5.50 39.83 3.79
CA GLN A 54 4.46 40.82 3.48
C GLN A 54 4.26 40.85 1.97
N CYS A 55 2.99 40.77 1.54
CA CYS A 55 2.58 41.00 0.16
C CYS A 55 2.62 42.49 -0.18
N SER A 56 3.32 42.85 -1.25
CA SER A 56 3.10 44.09 -1.98
C SER A 56 3.00 43.81 -3.48
N SER A 57 1.90 44.25 -4.05
CA SER A 57 1.60 44.23 -5.48
C SER A 57 2.34 45.34 -6.20
N SER A 58 3.12 45.00 -7.23
CA SER A 58 3.50 45.95 -8.27
C SER A 58 3.60 45.22 -9.60
N SER A 59 2.71 45.61 -10.50
CA SER A 59 2.67 45.28 -11.91
C SER A 59 3.85 45.92 -12.63
N ASP A 60 4.64 45.12 -13.33
CA ASP A 60 5.46 45.57 -14.46
C ASP A 60 5.63 44.41 -15.46
N ALA A 61 5.37 44.70 -16.74
CA ALA A 61 5.45 43.79 -17.87
C ALA A 61 6.83 43.88 -18.54
N VAL A 62 7.48 42.74 -18.82
CA VAL A 62 8.72 42.61 -19.62
C VAL A 62 8.71 41.21 -20.32
N PRO A 63 9.29 41.04 -21.53
CA PRO A 63 8.69 40.25 -22.61
C PRO A 63 9.17 38.79 -22.75
N GLU A 64 8.42 38.12 -23.63
CA GLU A 64 8.56 36.80 -24.25
C GLU A 64 9.97 36.23 -24.36
N ALA A 65 10.19 35.13 -23.62
CA ALA A 65 11.19 34.12 -23.93
C ALA A 65 10.47 32.77 -24.05
N LEU A 66 10.71 32.08 -25.17
CA LEU A 66 10.30 30.71 -25.43
C LEU A 66 10.78 29.80 -24.30
N VAL A 67 9.91 29.54 -23.34
CA VAL A 67 10.08 28.47 -22.37
C VAL A 67 9.75 27.18 -23.12
N THR A 68 10.77 26.55 -23.69
CA THR A 68 10.73 25.09 -23.89
C THR A 68 10.58 24.49 -22.50
N SER A 69 9.33 24.24 -22.10
CA SER A 69 9.01 23.58 -20.85
C SER A 69 9.38 22.11 -20.99
N GLU A 70 10.65 21.78 -20.75
CA GLU A 70 10.98 20.45 -20.30
C GLU A 70 10.32 20.29 -18.92
N SER A 71 9.09 19.77 -18.95
CA SER A 71 8.32 19.36 -17.80
C SER A 71 9.05 18.19 -17.15
N SER A 72 10.06 18.48 -16.33
CA SER A 72 10.51 17.59 -15.28
C SER A 72 9.30 17.32 -14.38
N SER A 73 8.64 16.16 -14.58
CA SER A 73 7.57 15.76 -13.69
C SER A 73 8.16 15.65 -12.29
N SER A 74 7.60 16.40 -11.35
CA SER A 74 8.00 16.30 -9.95
C SER A 74 7.66 14.90 -9.47
N ILE A 75 8.61 14.17 -8.88
CA ILE A 75 8.38 12.87 -8.23
C ILE A 75 7.17 12.91 -7.30
N VAL A 76 6.95 14.07 -6.65
CA VAL A 76 5.80 14.30 -5.78
C VAL A 76 4.50 14.32 -6.58
N GLY A 77 4.48 14.97 -7.74
CA GLY A 77 3.33 14.99 -8.65
C GLY A 77 2.97 13.60 -9.13
N ASP A 78 3.96 12.85 -9.62
CA ASP A 78 3.77 11.47 -10.09
C ASP A 78 3.25 10.55 -8.99
N LEU A 79 3.73 10.73 -7.75
CA LEU A 79 3.23 10.00 -6.59
C LEU A 79 1.78 10.37 -6.26
N LEU A 80 1.43 11.66 -6.27
CA LEU A 80 0.06 12.11 -6.01
C LEU A 80 -0.91 11.57 -7.06
N ASP A 81 -0.51 11.55 -8.33
CA ASP A 81 -1.30 10.98 -9.42
C ASP A 81 -1.49 9.47 -9.23
N TYR A 82 -0.42 8.75 -8.88
CA TYR A 82 -0.51 7.33 -8.55
C TYR A 82 -1.49 7.07 -7.39
N LEU A 83 -1.38 7.83 -6.30
CA LEU A 83 -2.27 7.68 -5.13
C LEU A 83 -3.73 8.03 -5.46
N ASN A 84 -3.94 9.08 -6.26
CA ASN A 84 -5.27 9.50 -6.70
C ASN A 84 -5.94 8.47 -7.60
N GLU A 85 -5.17 7.66 -8.34
CA GLU A 85 -5.70 6.54 -9.10
C GLU A 85 -5.84 5.25 -8.30
N SER A 86 -5.02 5.05 -7.27
CA SER A 86 -4.86 3.79 -6.52
C SER A 86 -5.74 3.65 -5.27
N TRP A 87 -7.05 3.84 -5.38
CA TRP A 87 -7.95 3.85 -4.21
C TRP A 87 -8.08 2.51 -3.46
N THR A 88 -7.77 1.39 -4.14
CA THR A 88 -7.74 0.06 -3.54
C THR A 88 -6.54 -0.70 -4.07
N GLN A 89 -6.19 -1.84 -3.44
CA GLN A 89 -5.10 -2.69 -3.91
C GLN A 89 -5.26 -3.17 -5.37
N PHE A 90 -6.51 -3.25 -5.85
CA PHE A 90 -6.78 -3.59 -7.24
C PHE A 90 -6.48 -2.44 -8.19
N HIS A 91 -6.79 -1.20 -7.79
CA HIS A 91 -6.45 -0.01 -8.56
C HIS A 91 -4.95 0.28 -8.53
N ALA A 92 -4.29 0.09 -7.39
CA ALA A 92 -2.83 0.17 -7.28
C ALA A 92 -2.14 -0.80 -8.24
N THR A 93 -2.59 -2.05 -8.28
CA THR A 93 -2.05 -3.06 -9.21
C THR A 93 -2.32 -2.70 -10.66
N ALA A 94 -3.51 -2.17 -10.98
CA ALA A 94 -3.87 -1.75 -12.33
C ALA A 94 -3.05 -0.54 -12.80
N GLU A 95 -2.82 0.43 -11.92
CA GLU A 95 -2.02 1.62 -12.22
C GLU A 95 -0.53 1.27 -12.37
N ALA A 96 0.02 0.44 -11.48
CA ALA A 96 1.38 -0.09 -11.63
C ALA A 96 1.54 -0.88 -12.94
N LYS A 97 0.56 -1.71 -13.30
CA LYS A 97 0.51 -2.41 -14.59
C LYS A 97 0.53 -1.41 -15.76
N ARG A 98 -0.28 -0.35 -15.71
CA ARG A 98 -0.32 0.69 -16.75
C ARG A 98 1.04 1.35 -16.94
N GLN A 99 1.69 1.73 -15.84
CA GLN A 99 3.02 2.35 -15.86
C GLN A 99 4.12 1.40 -16.36
N LEU A 100 4.08 0.12 -15.97
CA LEU A 100 5.04 -0.88 -16.45
C LEU A 100 4.92 -1.14 -17.95
N ILE A 101 3.69 -1.22 -18.47
CA ILE A 101 3.46 -1.34 -19.92
C ILE A 101 4.02 -0.10 -20.64
N ALA A 102 3.75 1.11 -20.13
CA ALA A 102 4.30 2.34 -20.69
C ALA A 102 5.84 2.38 -20.64
N ALA A 103 6.45 1.74 -19.65
CA ALA A 103 7.89 1.59 -19.50
C ALA A 103 8.50 0.43 -20.32
N GLY A 104 7.70 -0.23 -21.17
CA GLY A 104 8.14 -1.29 -22.07
C GLY A 104 8.29 -2.68 -21.44
N PHE A 105 7.60 -2.96 -20.34
CA PHE A 105 7.57 -4.31 -19.76
C PHE A 105 6.54 -5.20 -20.46
N HIS A 106 6.89 -6.47 -20.65
CA HIS A 106 6.01 -7.49 -21.21
C HIS A 106 5.15 -8.14 -20.12
N LEU A 107 3.84 -8.23 -20.35
CA LEU A 107 2.92 -8.94 -19.46
C LEU A 107 3.04 -10.45 -19.68
N LEU A 108 3.33 -11.19 -18.61
CA LEU A 108 3.35 -12.65 -18.60
C LEU A 108 2.03 -13.20 -18.04
N ASN A 109 1.59 -14.32 -18.60
CA ASN A 109 0.51 -15.14 -18.04
C ASN A 109 1.11 -16.22 -17.13
N GLU A 110 0.65 -16.28 -15.89
CA GLU A 110 1.16 -17.23 -14.90
C GLU A 110 0.79 -18.69 -15.21
N ASN A 111 -0.18 -18.92 -16.09
CA ASN A 111 -0.61 -20.25 -16.51
C ASN A 111 0.12 -20.77 -17.77
N GLU A 112 1.01 -19.97 -18.35
CA GLU A 112 1.77 -20.29 -19.55
C GLU A 112 3.24 -20.55 -19.22
N GLU A 113 3.92 -21.30 -20.07
CA GLU A 113 5.38 -21.44 -20.00
C GLU A 113 6.06 -20.12 -20.41
N TRP A 114 7.11 -19.73 -19.70
CA TRP A 114 7.77 -18.45 -19.90
C TRP A 114 9.05 -18.59 -20.70
N ASP A 115 9.09 -17.99 -21.89
CA ASP A 115 10.33 -17.77 -22.66
C ASP A 115 10.97 -16.43 -22.27
N LEU A 116 11.94 -16.48 -21.35
CA LEU A 116 12.59 -15.31 -20.76
C LEU A 116 13.94 -15.04 -21.41
N LYS A 117 14.18 -13.79 -21.84
CA LYS A 117 15.40 -13.40 -22.57
C LYS A 117 16.24 -12.39 -21.78
N PRO A 118 17.57 -12.53 -21.74
CA PRO A 118 18.46 -11.51 -21.18
C PRO A 118 18.28 -10.16 -21.88
N GLY A 119 18.21 -9.08 -21.09
CA GLY A 119 17.99 -7.71 -21.58
C GLY A 119 16.52 -7.29 -21.62
N GLU A 120 15.58 -8.22 -21.49
CA GLU A 120 14.14 -7.95 -21.51
C GLU A 120 13.58 -7.69 -20.10
N ARG A 121 12.35 -7.17 -20.07
CA ARG A 121 11.64 -6.79 -18.84
C ARG A 121 10.25 -7.37 -18.83
N TYR A 122 9.86 -7.95 -17.71
CA TYR A 122 8.62 -8.72 -17.61
C TYR A 122 7.89 -8.40 -16.31
N PHE A 123 6.59 -8.60 -16.32
CA PHE A 123 5.79 -8.57 -15.11
C PHE A 123 4.58 -9.50 -15.22
N PHE A 124 4.08 -9.95 -14.09
CA PHE A 124 2.81 -10.67 -14.00
C PHE A 124 2.00 -10.17 -12.81
N THR A 125 0.71 -10.47 -12.82
CA THR A 125 -0.21 -10.13 -11.73
C THR A 125 -0.92 -11.36 -11.22
N ARG A 126 -1.10 -11.45 -9.90
CA ARG A 126 -1.87 -12.52 -9.26
C ARG A 126 -3.10 -11.94 -8.57
N ASN A 127 -4.27 -12.52 -8.85
CA ASN A 127 -5.58 -12.07 -8.34
C ASN A 127 -5.89 -10.57 -8.61
N MET A 128 -5.19 -9.93 -9.55
CA MET A 128 -5.27 -8.47 -9.80
C MET A 128 -4.94 -7.59 -8.58
N SER A 129 -4.42 -8.15 -7.48
CA SER A 129 -4.11 -7.43 -6.24
C SER A 129 -2.62 -7.42 -5.91
N SER A 130 -1.84 -8.25 -6.61
CA SER A 130 -0.40 -8.36 -6.44
C SER A 130 0.25 -8.32 -7.81
N LEU A 131 1.42 -7.69 -7.86
CA LEU A 131 2.21 -7.51 -9.06
C LEU A 131 3.67 -7.84 -8.76
N VAL A 132 4.31 -8.58 -9.65
CA VAL A 132 5.75 -8.83 -9.62
C VAL A 132 6.30 -8.37 -10.96
N ALA A 133 7.26 -7.44 -10.91
CA ALA A 133 7.99 -6.95 -12.08
C ALA A 133 9.47 -7.24 -11.91
N PHE A 134 10.13 -7.64 -12.98
CA PHE A 134 11.55 -7.93 -12.99
C PHE A 134 12.18 -7.60 -14.35
N ALA A 135 13.45 -7.22 -14.33
CA ALA A 135 14.24 -6.93 -15.51
C ALA A 135 15.46 -7.85 -15.52
N ILE A 136 15.69 -8.54 -16.63
CA ILE A 136 16.80 -9.48 -16.76
C ILE A 136 18.01 -8.73 -17.33
N GLY A 137 19.12 -8.74 -16.60
CA GLY A 137 20.35 -8.09 -17.06
C GLY A 137 20.88 -8.74 -18.35
N LYS A 138 21.45 -7.94 -19.26
CA LYS A 138 22.03 -8.46 -20.52
C LYS A 138 23.15 -9.50 -20.33
N LYS A 139 23.82 -9.47 -19.17
CA LYS A 139 24.91 -10.39 -18.78
C LYS A 139 24.46 -11.47 -17.80
N TYR A 140 23.18 -11.53 -17.49
CA TYR A 140 22.64 -12.49 -16.53
C TYR A 140 22.88 -13.91 -17.02
N SER A 141 23.44 -14.74 -16.15
CA SER A 141 23.63 -16.17 -16.34
C SER A 141 22.92 -16.95 -15.24
N VAL A 142 22.53 -18.19 -15.54
CA VAL A 142 21.90 -19.05 -14.54
C VAL A 142 22.86 -19.27 -13.37
N GLY A 143 22.41 -18.93 -12.16
CA GLY A 143 23.22 -18.95 -10.93
C GLY A 143 23.58 -17.56 -10.41
N ASP A 144 23.41 -16.50 -11.20
CA ASP A 144 23.55 -15.13 -10.72
C ASP A 144 22.45 -14.76 -9.70
N GLY A 145 22.76 -13.79 -8.84
CA GLY A 145 21.87 -13.34 -7.77
C GLY A 145 20.74 -12.40 -8.23
N PHE A 146 19.87 -12.04 -7.28
CA PHE A 146 18.74 -11.13 -7.49
C PHE A 146 18.83 -9.91 -6.57
N HIS A 147 18.45 -8.75 -7.09
CA HIS A 147 18.16 -7.56 -6.30
C HIS A 147 16.65 -7.40 -6.20
N ILE A 148 16.09 -7.54 -5.00
CA ILE A 148 14.65 -7.59 -4.77
C ILE A 148 14.25 -6.45 -3.85
N ILE A 149 13.25 -5.68 -4.29
CA ILE A 149 12.55 -4.70 -3.46
C ILE A 149 11.12 -5.21 -3.30
N ALA A 150 10.64 -5.23 -2.06
CA ALA A 150 9.29 -5.69 -1.73
C ALA A 150 8.52 -4.59 -0.99
N ALA A 151 7.28 -4.39 -1.43
CA ALA A 151 6.28 -3.55 -0.80
C ALA A 151 4.92 -4.24 -0.86
N HIS A 152 3.89 -3.67 -0.23
CA HIS A 152 2.53 -4.18 -0.29
C HIS A 152 1.56 -3.12 -0.86
N THR A 153 0.54 -3.57 -1.57
CA THR A 153 -0.43 -2.73 -2.31
C THR A 153 -1.68 -2.39 -1.51
N ASP A 154 -1.87 -3.01 -0.35
CA ASP A 154 -3.03 -2.82 0.49
C ASP A 154 -2.78 -1.80 1.60
N SER A 155 -3.87 -1.24 2.12
CA SER A 155 -3.87 -0.30 3.24
C SER A 155 -5.06 -0.59 4.15
N PRO A 156 -5.00 -0.25 5.44
CA PRO A 156 -6.14 -0.41 6.33
C PRO A 156 -7.37 0.33 5.80
N CYS A 157 -8.51 -0.35 5.75
CA CYS A 157 -9.73 0.19 5.17
C CYS A 157 -11.00 -0.47 5.71
N MET A 158 -12.15 0.13 5.42
CA MET A 158 -13.46 -0.49 5.66
C MET A 158 -13.92 -1.21 4.39
N LYS A 159 -14.10 -2.53 4.47
CA LYS A 159 -14.61 -3.36 3.37
C LYS A 159 -16.10 -3.61 3.55
N LEU A 160 -16.85 -3.71 2.46
CA LEU A 160 -18.24 -4.13 2.51
C LEU A 160 -18.34 -5.57 3.02
N LYS A 161 -19.29 -5.83 3.92
CA LYS A 161 -19.66 -7.22 4.25
C LYS A 161 -20.40 -7.86 3.07
N PRO A 162 -20.36 -9.20 2.91
CA PRO A 162 -21.12 -9.89 1.87
C PRO A 162 -22.61 -9.54 1.88
N VAL A 163 -23.20 -9.49 3.07
CA VAL A 163 -24.54 -8.92 3.30
C VAL A 163 -24.36 -7.53 3.90
N SER A 164 -24.35 -6.52 3.03
CA SER A 164 -24.03 -5.14 3.40
C SER A 164 -25.26 -4.26 3.63
N ALA A 165 -26.38 -4.52 2.96
CA ALA A 165 -27.58 -3.69 3.10
C ALA A 165 -28.19 -3.83 4.51
N SER A 166 -28.51 -2.69 5.12
CA SER A 166 -29.21 -2.60 6.40
C SER A 166 -30.09 -1.34 6.45
N TYR A 167 -31.06 -1.31 7.35
CA TYR A 167 -31.92 -0.17 7.56
C TYR A 167 -32.13 0.06 9.05
N LYS A 168 -31.89 1.29 9.52
CA LYS A 168 -32.02 1.63 10.94
C LYS A 168 -32.37 3.10 11.10
N SER A 169 -33.33 3.39 11.98
CA SER A 169 -33.70 4.76 12.38
C SER A 169 -34.01 5.71 11.21
N GLY A 170 -34.63 5.22 10.14
CA GLY A 170 -34.96 6.03 8.96
C GLY A 170 -33.86 6.10 7.90
N TYR A 171 -32.70 5.48 8.13
CA TYR A 171 -31.55 5.54 7.23
C TYR A 171 -31.23 4.19 6.61
N LEU A 172 -30.91 4.20 5.31
CA LEU A 172 -30.25 3.09 4.64
C LEU A 172 -28.78 3.06 5.09
N MET A 173 -28.36 1.93 5.64
CA MET A 173 -27.03 1.71 6.17
C MET A 173 -26.29 0.66 5.35
N VAL A 174 -24.97 0.76 5.36
CA VAL A 174 -24.07 -0.18 4.69
C VAL A 174 -23.14 -0.79 5.73
N ASN A 175 -23.32 -2.07 6.00
CA ASN A 175 -22.50 -2.82 6.94
C ASN A 175 -21.09 -3.06 6.36
N VAL A 176 -20.10 -2.65 7.12
CA VAL A 176 -18.68 -2.79 6.79
C VAL A 176 -17.95 -3.67 7.80
N GLN A 177 -16.79 -4.18 7.38
CA GLN A 177 -15.82 -4.87 8.22
C GLN A 177 -14.47 -4.16 8.12
N THR A 178 -13.77 -4.06 9.23
CA THR A 178 -12.44 -3.47 9.27
C THR A 178 -11.40 -4.41 8.66
N TYR A 179 -10.53 -3.88 7.82
CA TYR A 179 -9.39 -4.58 7.25
C TYR A 179 -8.10 -3.92 7.74
N GLY A 180 -7.21 -4.68 8.38
CA GLY A 180 -5.98 -4.15 8.97
C GLY A 180 -6.17 -3.46 10.32
N GLY A 181 -5.14 -2.74 10.78
CA GLY A 181 -5.14 -2.01 12.06
C GLY A 181 -5.22 -0.49 11.84
N GLY A 182 -6.31 -0.02 11.25
CA GLY A 182 -6.51 1.40 10.95
C GLY A 182 -6.87 2.23 12.18
N LEU A 183 -6.60 3.53 12.11
CA LEU A 183 -7.06 4.52 13.09
C LEU A 183 -8.55 4.84 12.82
N TRP A 184 -9.47 3.97 13.25
CA TRP A 184 -10.88 4.02 12.80
C TRP A 184 -11.63 5.30 13.15
N HIS A 185 -11.23 6.01 14.21
CA HIS A 185 -11.84 7.28 14.57
C HIS A 185 -11.59 8.38 13.51
N THR A 186 -10.54 8.28 12.68
CA THR A 186 -10.25 9.29 11.63
C THR A 186 -11.18 9.18 10.41
N TRP A 187 -11.94 8.08 10.31
CA TRP A 187 -12.91 7.80 9.24
C TRP A 187 -14.27 8.44 9.50
N PHE A 188 -14.53 8.89 10.73
CA PHE A 188 -15.75 9.63 11.06
C PHE A 188 -15.76 11.00 10.38
N ASP A 189 -16.95 11.44 9.99
CA ASP A 189 -17.23 12.71 9.33
C ASP A 189 -16.43 12.97 8.04
N ARG A 190 -15.96 11.89 7.40
CA ARG A 190 -15.38 11.92 6.06
C ARG A 190 -16.45 11.67 5.02
N ASP A 191 -16.31 12.36 3.88
CA ASP A 191 -17.09 12.08 2.68
C ASP A 191 -16.51 10.82 2.02
N LEU A 192 -17.15 9.68 2.28
CA LEU A 192 -16.69 8.38 1.84
C LEU A 192 -17.39 7.96 0.54
N THR A 193 -16.72 7.12 -0.22
CA THR A 193 -17.25 6.52 -1.44
C THR A 193 -16.79 5.07 -1.56
N VAL A 194 -17.23 4.39 -2.62
CA VAL A 194 -16.98 2.98 -2.87
C VAL A 194 -16.07 2.82 -4.08
N ALA A 195 -15.02 2.02 -3.90
CA ALA A 195 -14.20 1.52 -4.97
C ALA A 195 -13.80 0.07 -4.70
N GLY A 196 -13.52 -0.69 -5.75
CA GLY A 196 -13.14 -2.08 -5.63
C GLY A 196 -13.22 -2.84 -6.94
N ARG A 197 -13.42 -4.15 -6.82
CA ARG A 197 -13.60 -5.08 -7.93
C ARG A 197 -14.96 -5.74 -7.80
N VAL A 198 -15.71 -5.77 -8.90
CA VAL A 198 -16.94 -6.54 -9.02
C VAL A 198 -16.71 -7.72 -9.96
N ILE A 199 -17.43 -8.81 -9.71
CA ILE A 199 -17.50 -9.99 -10.58
C ILE A 199 -18.88 -9.97 -11.19
N LEU A 200 -18.94 -9.88 -12.51
CA LEU A 200 -20.16 -9.86 -13.29
C LEU A 200 -20.29 -11.18 -14.02
N ARG A 201 -21.52 -11.68 -14.16
CA ARG A 201 -21.82 -12.79 -15.06
C ARG A 201 -22.15 -12.21 -16.43
N ALA A 202 -21.44 -12.67 -17.46
CA ALA A 202 -21.72 -12.31 -18.85
C ALA A 202 -22.83 -13.18 -19.43
N ASP A 203 -23.38 -12.74 -20.57
CA ASP A 203 -24.50 -13.41 -21.25
C ASP A 203 -24.15 -14.83 -21.71
N ASP A 204 -22.87 -15.07 -22.00
CA ASP A 204 -22.32 -16.39 -22.34
C ASP A 204 -22.11 -17.32 -21.13
N GLY A 205 -22.44 -16.85 -19.92
CA GLY A 205 -22.25 -17.59 -18.67
C GLY A 205 -20.84 -17.47 -18.06
N SER A 206 -19.91 -16.78 -18.72
CA SER A 206 -18.57 -16.52 -18.18
C SER A 206 -18.60 -15.47 -17.05
N PHE A 207 -17.52 -15.40 -16.27
CA PHE A 207 -17.36 -14.39 -15.22
C PHE A 207 -16.33 -13.33 -15.63
N LEU A 208 -16.74 -12.07 -15.54
CA LEU A 208 -15.91 -10.91 -15.86
C LEU A 208 -15.55 -10.14 -14.60
N HIS A 209 -14.27 -9.83 -14.45
CA HIS A 209 -13.80 -8.89 -13.44
C HIS A 209 -13.82 -7.46 -13.98
N ARG A 210 -14.40 -6.53 -13.21
CA ARG A 210 -14.39 -5.09 -13.51
C ARG A 210 -13.98 -4.29 -12.28
N LEU A 211 -13.16 -3.26 -12.50
CA LEU A 211 -12.85 -2.28 -11.48
C LEU A 211 -13.93 -1.22 -11.44
N VAL A 212 -14.32 -0.82 -10.24
CA VAL A 212 -15.32 0.21 -9.98
C VAL A 212 -14.71 1.26 -9.09
N LYS A 213 -14.89 2.53 -9.49
CA LYS A 213 -14.43 3.71 -8.75
C LYS A 213 -15.49 4.80 -8.88
N VAL A 214 -16.26 5.04 -7.82
CA VAL A 214 -17.31 6.07 -7.82
C VAL A 214 -16.72 7.39 -7.31
N LYS A 215 -16.55 8.38 -8.20
CA LYS A 215 -15.86 9.64 -7.86
C LYS A 215 -16.65 10.61 -6.97
N ARG A 216 -17.97 10.40 -6.83
CA ARG A 216 -18.83 11.21 -5.95
C ARG A 216 -18.95 10.58 -4.56
N PRO A 217 -19.11 11.35 -3.49
CA PRO A 217 -19.36 10.81 -2.16
C PRO A 217 -20.72 10.13 -2.09
N LEU A 218 -20.78 8.99 -1.39
CA LEU A 218 -21.96 8.13 -1.24
C LEU A 218 -22.28 7.81 0.22
N LEU A 219 -21.26 7.79 1.07
CA LEU A 219 -21.32 7.23 2.40
C LEU A 219 -20.76 8.24 3.40
N ARG A 220 -21.28 8.20 4.61
CA ARG A 220 -20.76 8.98 5.72
C ARG A 220 -20.95 8.21 7.02
N ILE A 221 -19.93 8.27 7.87
CA ILE A 221 -19.98 7.74 9.23
C ILE A 221 -20.07 8.94 10.14
N PHE A 222 -21.24 9.19 10.70
CA PHE A 222 -21.44 10.36 11.56
C PHE A 222 -20.77 10.16 12.90
N PHE A 223 -20.02 11.16 13.35
CA PHE A 223 -19.67 11.25 14.75
C PHE A 223 -20.93 11.52 15.56
N TRP A 224 -21.12 10.75 16.63
CA TRP A 224 -22.21 11.01 17.56
C TRP A 224 -21.70 11.92 18.67
N VAL A 225 -22.30 13.10 18.81
CA VAL A 225 -22.07 13.98 19.96
C VAL A 225 -23.08 13.59 21.04
N PRO A 226 -22.63 13.09 22.21
CA PRO A 226 -23.52 12.87 23.33
C PRO A 226 -24.06 14.21 23.82
N PRO A 227 -25.38 14.34 24.06
CA PRO A 227 -25.95 15.57 24.62
C PRO A 227 -25.31 15.98 25.96
N PHE A 228 -24.73 15.03 26.70
CA PHE A 228 -24.22 15.23 28.05
C PHE A 228 -22.74 15.66 28.14
N LEU A 229 -21.97 15.61 27.05
CA LEU A 229 -20.54 15.99 27.09
C LEU A 229 -20.28 17.51 26.97
N PHE A 230 -21.31 18.33 26.75
CA PHE A 230 -21.19 19.79 26.76
C PHE A 230 -21.45 20.43 28.14
N ALA A 231 -21.93 19.65 29.12
CA ALA A 231 -22.24 20.19 30.45
C ALA A 231 -21.00 20.50 31.29
N ASP A 232 -19.83 19.90 30.99
CA ASP A 232 -18.63 20.03 31.82
C ASP A 232 -17.69 21.19 31.41
N PHE A 233 -18.02 21.95 30.35
CA PHE A 233 -17.19 23.08 29.88
C PHE A 233 -17.84 24.48 30.03
N LEU A 234 -19.05 24.57 30.59
CA LEU A 234 -19.76 25.85 30.80
C LEU A 234 -20.05 26.15 32.28
N LEU A 235 -19.11 25.83 33.18
CA LEU A 235 -19.19 26.29 34.58
C LEU A 235 -17.86 26.87 35.10
N TYR A 236 -17.25 27.79 34.35
CA TYR A 236 -16.26 28.73 34.88
C TYR A 236 -16.50 30.11 34.26
N GLY A 237 -17.55 30.79 34.71
CA GLY A 237 -17.78 32.22 34.48
C GLY A 237 -17.90 32.92 35.83
N TYR A 238 -16.82 33.58 36.25
CA TYR A 238 -16.83 34.50 37.39
C TYR A 238 -17.71 35.72 37.06
N LEU A 239 -18.51 36.18 38.02
CA LEU A 239 -19.01 37.55 38.07
C LEU A 239 -17.82 38.49 38.27
N ALA A 240 -17.67 39.47 37.39
CA ALA A 240 -16.85 40.67 37.63
C ALA A 240 -17.76 41.90 37.53
N MET A 241 -17.67 42.78 38.53
CA MET A 241 -18.24 44.13 38.56
C MET A 241 -17.62 45.02 37.49
#